data_AF-A0A239CQA6-F1
#
_entry.id   AF-A0A239CQA6-F1
#
_cell.length_a   1.000
_cell.length_b   1.000
_cell.length_c   1.000
_cell.angle_alpha   90.00
_cell.angle_beta   90.00
_cell.angle_gamma   90.00
#
_symmetry.space_group_name_H-M   'P 1'
#
loop_
_entity.id
_entity.type
_entity.pdbx_description
1 polymer ?
#
loop_
_entity_poly.entity_id
_entity_poly.type
_entity_poly.pdbx_seq_one_letter_code
_entity_poly.pdbx_strand_id
1 'polypeptide(L)'
;MLLLWLNIAEARQLFYLGQAIPDIQRPWSSGDYQHLIEALQQVNKTQANALPKRSGEFTGPIYRRMVSTENLQAQLNIYRPLESRQHEAREALFQLKELMRLYFDFTATKQPYAAEALGLMSYSLNQQAVLFTLTTEFWMSLSPSEQRNPVRLNGLTETKAGAALLTKSALDYLGLTQQFARADLVLYSAELSKQLPSLFVHLSNDTRQQLLQRINLIAKSHTYPAVRSNFASLQPVLVALQDDMQKQISASNRRPDGHKRKQQLSLDLSTSDLPF
;
A
#
# COMPACT_ATOMS: atom_id res chain seq x y z
N MET A 1 -31.45 -38.32 18.19
CA MET A 1 -30.74 -37.24 18.90
C MET A 1 -29.40 -37.05 18.21
N LEU A 2 -29.27 -36.00 17.40
CA LEU A 2 -28.16 -35.79 16.46
C LEU A 2 -26.88 -35.37 17.20
N LEU A 3 -25.80 -36.14 17.03
CA LEU A 3 -24.44 -35.76 17.41
C LEU A 3 -23.91 -34.75 16.39
N LEU A 4 -23.83 -33.48 16.79
CA LEU A 4 -23.10 -32.44 16.06
C LEU A 4 -21.60 -32.76 16.12
N TRP A 5 -21.06 -33.28 15.02
CA TRP A 5 -19.63 -33.28 14.76
C TRP A 5 -19.19 -31.83 14.48
N LEU A 6 -18.67 -31.17 15.51
CA LEU A 6 -17.84 -29.98 15.35
C LEU A 6 -16.54 -30.43 14.66
N ASN A 7 -16.48 -30.29 13.34
CA ASN A 7 -15.21 -30.28 12.63
C ASN A 7 -14.44 -29.03 13.05
N ILE A 8 -13.68 -29.15 14.13
CA ILE A 8 -12.59 -28.23 14.44
C ILE A 8 -11.56 -28.48 13.35
N ALA A 9 -11.52 -27.61 12.33
CA ALA A 9 -10.46 -27.62 11.35
C ALA A 9 -9.14 -27.32 12.09
N GLU A 10 -8.36 -28.36 12.38
CA GLU A 10 -7.00 -28.19 12.88
C GLU A 10 -6.23 -27.33 11.87
N ALA A 11 -5.67 -26.21 12.34
CA ALA A 11 -4.79 -25.39 11.54
C ALA A 11 -3.61 -26.27 11.10
N ARG A 12 -3.54 -26.59 9.80
CA ARG A 12 -2.51 -27.46 9.25
C ARG A 12 -1.16 -26.76 9.43
N GLN A 13 -0.35 -27.23 10.39
CA GLN A 13 0.95 -26.64 10.66
C GLN A 13 1.87 -26.93 9.48
N LEU A 14 2.23 -25.89 8.73
CA LEU A 14 3.15 -25.98 7.61
C LEU A 14 4.57 -25.71 8.09
N PHE A 15 5.54 -26.40 7.49
CA PHE A 15 6.96 -26.21 7.78
C PHE A 15 7.74 -25.91 6.50
N TYR A 16 8.68 -24.99 6.59
CA TYR A 16 9.65 -24.69 5.54
C TYR A 16 11.06 -24.82 6.12
N LEU A 17 11.82 -25.80 5.62
CA LEU A 17 13.20 -26.07 6.06
C LEU A 17 13.33 -26.20 7.58
N GLY A 18 12.37 -26.90 8.19
CA GLY A 18 12.33 -27.15 9.64
C GLY A 18 11.75 -26.01 10.48
N GLN A 19 11.37 -24.88 9.88
CA GLN A 19 10.72 -23.76 10.56
C GLN A 19 9.21 -23.79 10.31
N ALA A 20 8.40 -23.60 11.35
CA ALA A 20 6.96 -23.45 11.18
C ALA A 20 6.68 -22.17 10.38
N ILE A 21 5.71 -22.24 9.46
CA ILE A 21 5.27 -21.09 8.67
C ILE A 21 3.74 -20.99 8.68
N PRO A 22 3.18 -19.79 8.42
CA PRO A 22 1.73 -19.64 8.30
C PRO A 22 1.13 -20.48 7.17
N ASP A 23 -0.12 -20.88 7.35
CA ASP A 23 -0.87 -21.62 6.33
C ASP A 23 -1.01 -20.78 5.05
N ILE A 24 -0.48 -21.29 3.93
CA ILE A 24 -0.50 -20.63 2.63
C ILE A 24 -1.86 -20.70 1.93
N GLN A 25 -2.82 -21.48 2.46
CA GLN A 25 -4.16 -21.65 1.86
C GLN A 25 -5.17 -20.60 2.33
N ARG A 26 -4.84 -19.82 3.36
CA ARG A 26 -5.70 -18.73 3.86
C ARG A 26 -5.08 -17.35 3.65
N PRO A 27 -5.89 -16.28 3.65
CA PRO A 27 -5.38 -14.92 3.75
C PRO A 27 -4.50 -14.72 4.97
N TRP A 28 -3.44 -13.93 4.81
CA TRP A 28 -2.51 -13.59 5.88
C TRP A 28 -2.83 -12.24 6.51
N SER A 29 -2.66 -12.19 7.82
CA SER A 29 -2.64 -10.97 8.64
C SER A 29 -1.21 -10.49 8.89
N SER A 30 -1.07 -9.31 9.48
CA SER A 30 0.19 -8.78 9.99
C SER A 30 0.93 -9.77 10.90
N GLY A 31 0.22 -10.48 11.79
CA GLY A 31 0.79 -11.51 12.65
C GLY A 31 1.34 -12.73 11.87
N ASP A 32 0.70 -13.09 10.76
CA ASP A 32 1.21 -14.15 9.89
C ASP A 32 2.51 -13.74 9.19
N TYR A 33 2.58 -12.48 8.71
CA TYR A 33 3.83 -11.96 8.17
C TYR A 33 4.95 -11.96 9.21
N GLN A 34 4.67 -11.56 10.45
CA GLN A 34 5.65 -11.60 11.53
C GLN A 34 6.19 -13.03 11.75
N HIS A 35 5.30 -14.00 11.89
CA HIS A 35 5.68 -15.40 12.06
C HIS A 35 6.51 -15.93 10.89
N LEU A 36 6.14 -15.58 9.65
CA LEU A 36 6.94 -15.93 8.48
C LEU A 36 8.34 -15.29 8.54
N ILE A 37 8.44 -14.00 8.89
CA ILE A 37 9.72 -13.28 8.95
C ILE A 37 10.65 -13.93 9.96
N GLU A 38 10.15 -14.27 11.14
CA GLU A 38 10.92 -14.98 12.17
C GLU A 38 11.45 -16.33 11.64
N ALA A 39 10.60 -17.11 10.99
CA ALA A 39 10.99 -18.37 10.36
C ALA A 39 12.07 -18.17 9.27
N LEU A 40 11.86 -17.21 8.35
CA LEU A 40 12.79 -16.94 7.26
C LEU A 40 14.12 -16.37 7.74
N GLN A 41 14.15 -15.62 8.84
CA GLN A 41 15.39 -15.18 9.47
C GLN A 41 16.21 -16.37 9.98
N GLN A 42 15.57 -17.39 10.57
CA GLN A 42 16.28 -18.62 10.99
C GLN A 42 16.78 -19.43 9.80
N VAL A 43 15.97 -19.56 8.75
CA VAL A 43 16.39 -20.19 7.50
C VAL A 43 17.59 -19.48 6.91
N ASN A 44 17.56 -18.15 6.80
CA ASN A 44 18.64 -17.38 6.18
C ASN A 44 19.96 -17.44 6.97
N LYS A 45 19.90 -17.63 8.31
CA LYS A 45 21.08 -17.84 9.15
C LYS A 45 21.72 -19.21 8.96
N THR A 46 20.91 -20.23 8.69
CA THR A 46 21.35 -21.63 8.67
C THR A 46 21.61 -22.15 7.26
N GLN A 47 20.94 -21.58 6.25
CA GLN A 47 21.01 -21.99 4.86
C GLN A 47 21.08 -20.76 3.96
N ALA A 48 22.26 -20.56 3.35
CA ALA A 48 22.46 -19.49 2.39
C ALA A 48 21.56 -19.68 1.16
N ASN A 49 21.00 -18.58 0.65
CA ASN A 49 20.19 -18.55 -0.57
C ASN A 49 18.91 -19.42 -0.54
N ALA A 50 18.36 -19.66 0.65
CA ALA A 50 17.20 -20.52 0.89
C ALA A 50 15.89 -19.76 1.18
N LEU A 51 15.75 -18.50 0.75
CA LEU A 51 14.46 -17.80 0.85
C LEU A 51 13.50 -18.28 -0.26
N PRO A 52 12.18 -18.25 -0.01
CA PRO A 52 11.19 -18.63 -1.01
C PRO A 52 11.31 -17.86 -2.33
N LYS A 53 11.41 -18.58 -3.44
CA LYS A 53 11.49 -18.02 -4.80
C LYS A 53 10.18 -18.13 -5.54
N ARG A 54 9.83 -17.12 -6.32
CA ARG A 54 8.62 -17.03 -7.14
C ARG A 54 8.52 -18.19 -8.13
N SER A 55 9.64 -18.57 -8.75
CA SER A 55 9.72 -19.64 -9.74
C SER A 55 10.01 -21.02 -9.16
N GLY A 56 10.19 -21.14 -7.84
CA GLY A 56 10.46 -22.44 -7.24
C GLY A 56 9.21 -23.32 -7.20
N GLU A 57 9.37 -24.61 -7.47
CA GLU A 57 8.26 -25.58 -7.45
C GLU A 57 7.59 -25.63 -6.07
N PHE A 58 8.40 -25.75 -5.01
CA PHE A 58 7.93 -25.86 -3.63
C PHE A 58 7.84 -24.51 -2.90
N THR A 59 8.62 -23.51 -3.33
CA THR A 59 8.68 -22.18 -2.69
C THR A 59 7.78 -21.14 -3.35
N GLY A 60 7.41 -21.35 -4.61
CA GLY A 60 6.51 -20.50 -5.37
C GLY A 60 5.15 -20.31 -4.70
N PRO A 61 4.49 -21.36 -4.16
CA PRO A 61 3.26 -21.20 -3.40
C PRO A 61 3.40 -20.27 -2.18
N ILE A 62 4.49 -20.38 -1.42
CA ILE A 62 4.79 -19.51 -0.27
C ILE A 62 4.96 -18.07 -0.77
N TYR A 63 5.72 -17.87 -1.84
CA TYR A 63 5.91 -16.54 -2.42
C TYR A 63 4.63 -15.92 -2.95
N ARG A 64 3.83 -16.67 -3.69
CA ARG A 64 2.53 -16.19 -4.18
C ARG A 64 1.62 -15.76 -3.04
N ARG A 65 1.65 -16.46 -1.90
CA ARG A 65 0.90 -16.04 -0.72
C ARG A 65 1.46 -14.76 -0.10
N MET A 66 2.78 -14.58 0.00
CA MET A 66 3.39 -13.33 0.52
C MET A 66 2.88 -12.07 -0.18
N VAL A 67 2.62 -12.15 -1.49
CA VAL A 67 2.18 -11.01 -2.32
C VAL A 67 0.72 -11.13 -2.80
N SER A 68 -0.08 -11.99 -2.16
CA SER A 68 -1.47 -12.21 -2.57
C SER A 68 -2.35 -11.02 -2.20
N THR A 69 -3.15 -10.54 -3.15
CA THR A 69 -4.17 -9.50 -2.89
C THR A 69 -5.25 -9.98 -1.92
N GLU A 70 -5.42 -11.29 -1.73
CA GLU A 70 -6.34 -11.84 -0.74
C GLU A 70 -5.96 -11.43 0.69
N ASN A 71 -4.67 -11.18 0.97
CA ASN A 71 -4.22 -10.74 2.29
C ASN A 71 -4.74 -9.34 2.65
N LEU A 72 -5.16 -8.55 1.65
CA LEU A 72 -5.76 -7.22 1.86
C LEU A 72 -7.22 -7.30 2.35
N GLN A 73 -7.86 -8.45 2.26
CA GLN A 73 -9.31 -8.60 2.52
C GLN A 73 -9.73 -8.12 3.91
N ALA A 74 -8.93 -8.41 4.94
CA ALA A 74 -9.24 -8.00 6.31
C ALA A 74 -9.34 -6.47 6.46
N GLN A 75 -8.52 -5.74 5.71
CA GLN A 75 -8.41 -4.28 5.73
C GLN A 75 -9.45 -3.61 4.81
N LEU A 76 -9.95 -4.33 3.81
CA LEU A 76 -10.98 -3.85 2.88
C LEU A 76 -12.41 -4.19 3.34
N ASN A 77 -12.55 -4.99 4.40
CA ASN A 77 -13.84 -5.42 4.90
C ASN A 77 -14.57 -4.29 5.65
N ILE A 78 -15.47 -3.58 4.97
CA ILE A 78 -16.25 -2.47 5.52
C ILE A 78 -17.12 -2.82 6.74
N TYR A 79 -17.37 -4.11 7.01
CA TYR A 79 -18.09 -4.57 8.19
C TYR A 79 -17.20 -4.62 9.44
N ARG A 80 -15.90 -4.35 9.33
CA ARG A 80 -14.98 -4.24 10.47
C ARG A 80 -14.78 -2.77 10.88
N PRO A 81 -14.56 -2.50 12.19
CA PRO A 81 -14.24 -1.17 12.67
C PRO A 81 -13.06 -0.55 11.92
N LEU A 82 -13.17 0.74 11.60
CA LEU A 82 -12.17 1.46 10.81
C LEU A 82 -10.81 1.48 11.50
N GLU A 83 -10.79 1.67 12.82
CA GLU A 83 -9.58 1.71 13.64
C GLU A 83 -8.84 0.37 13.57
N SER A 84 -9.58 -0.75 13.61
CA SER A 84 -9.01 -2.09 13.47
C SER A 84 -8.42 -2.31 12.07
N ARG A 85 -9.12 -1.88 11.02
CA ARG A 85 -8.61 -1.96 9.63
C ARG A 85 -7.36 -1.12 9.42
N GLN A 86 -7.33 0.10 9.95
CA GLN A 86 -6.17 1.00 9.88
C GLN A 86 -4.97 0.43 10.63
N HIS A 87 -5.19 -0.10 11.83
CA HIS A 87 -4.15 -0.76 12.60
C HIS A 87 -3.54 -1.92 11.80
N GLU A 88 -4.38 -2.82 11.29
CA GLU A 88 -3.94 -3.96 10.49
C GLU A 88 -3.17 -3.53 9.23
N ALA A 89 -3.64 -2.49 8.53
CA ALA A 89 -2.97 -1.98 7.33
C ALA A 89 -1.58 -1.39 7.63
N ARG A 90 -1.42 -0.70 8.76
CA ARG A 90 -0.15 -0.14 9.21
C ARG A 90 0.82 -1.24 9.65
N GLU A 91 0.35 -2.21 10.44
CA GLU A 91 1.19 -3.32 10.87
C GLU A 91 1.61 -4.20 9.69
N ALA A 92 0.70 -4.51 8.76
CA ALA A 92 1.06 -5.24 7.55
C ALA A 92 2.13 -4.52 6.72
N LEU A 93 2.03 -3.20 6.55
CA LEU A 93 3.04 -2.41 5.85
C LEU A 93 4.39 -2.43 6.57
N PHE A 94 4.40 -2.38 7.91
CA PHE A 94 5.61 -2.52 8.71
C PHE A 94 6.26 -3.90 8.50
N GLN A 95 5.47 -4.98 8.57
CA GLN A 95 6.01 -6.33 8.36
C GLN A 95 6.53 -6.54 6.93
N LEU A 96 5.87 -5.97 5.92
CA LEU A 96 6.38 -6.02 4.54
C LEU A 96 7.75 -5.34 4.39
N LYS A 97 7.98 -4.24 5.12
CA LYS A 97 9.30 -3.59 5.16
C LYS A 97 10.36 -4.50 5.77
N GLU A 98 10.04 -5.19 6.87
CA GLU A 98 10.97 -6.15 7.48
C GLU A 98 11.22 -7.37 6.57
N LEU A 99 10.18 -7.87 5.90
CA LEU A 99 10.30 -8.93 4.91
C LEU A 99 11.18 -8.51 3.73
N MET A 100 11.01 -7.31 3.19
CA MET A 100 11.86 -6.77 2.13
C MET A 100 13.34 -6.74 2.53
N ARG A 101 13.68 -6.45 3.78
CA ARG A 101 15.07 -6.48 4.26
C ARG A 101 15.74 -7.86 4.14
N LEU A 102 14.96 -8.94 4.11
CA LEU A 102 15.50 -10.29 3.87
C LEU A 102 15.81 -10.53 2.39
N TYR A 103 15.05 -9.90 1.49
CA TYR A 103 15.14 -10.14 0.04
C TYR A 103 16.08 -9.17 -0.69
N PHE A 104 16.27 -7.96 -0.15
CA PHE A 104 17.20 -6.98 -0.71
C PHE A 104 18.59 -7.11 -0.08
N ASP A 105 19.60 -7.36 -0.92
CA ASP A 105 21.00 -7.21 -0.55
C ASP A 105 21.59 -6.00 -1.28
N PHE A 106 21.61 -4.85 -0.61
CA PHE A 106 22.11 -3.60 -1.20
C PHE A 106 23.61 -3.58 -1.47
N THR A 107 24.36 -4.58 -0.98
CA THR A 107 25.80 -4.72 -1.21
C THR A 107 26.11 -5.61 -2.41
N ALA A 108 25.14 -6.42 -2.84
CA ALA A 108 25.32 -7.35 -3.94
C ALA A 108 25.42 -6.63 -5.30
N THR A 109 26.39 -7.05 -6.12
CA THR A 109 26.50 -6.61 -7.52
C THR A 109 25.28 -7.03 -8.34
N LYS A 110 24.68 -8.18 -8.00
CA LYS A 110 23.43 -8.70 -8.58
C LYS A 110 22.54 -9.22 -7.46
N GLN A 111 21.26 -8.86 -7.49
CA GLN A 111 20.31 -9.29 -6.47
C GLN A 111 20.05 -10.80 -6.58
N PRO A 112 20.27 -11.60 -5.51
CA PRO A 112 20.01 -13.03 -5.52
C PRO A 112 18.51 -13.37 -5.68
N TYR A 113 17.65 -12.47 -5.21
CA TYR A 113 16.19 -12.59 -5.23
C TYR A 113 15.54 -11.40 -5.94
N ALA A 114 16.13 -10.99 -7.07
CA ALA A 114 15.75 -9.80 -7.83
C ALA A 114 14.24 -9.71 -8.09
N ALA A 115 13.65 -10.77 -8.66
CA ALA A 115 12.23 -10.83 -9.01
C ALA A 115 11.34 -10.77 -7.76
N GLU A 116 11.74 -11.47 -6.70
CA GLU A 116 11.00 -11.53 -5.44
C GLU A 116 10.99 -10.20 -4.70
N ALA A 117 12.16 -9.55 -4.63
CA ALA A 117 12.36 -8.24 -4.01
C ALA A 117 11.52 -7.16 -4.71
N LEU A 118 11.54 -7.14 -6.04
CA LEU A 118 10.71 -6.21 -6.83
C LEU A 118 9.21 -6.49 -6.66
N GLY A 119 8.79 -7.76 -6.65
CA GLY A 119 7.38 -8.12 -6.43
C GLY A 119 6.89 -7.73 -5.02
N LEU A 120 7.73 -7.85 -3.99
CA LEU A 120 7.43 -7.37 -2.64
C LEU A 120 7.31 -5.85 -2.59
N MET A 121 8.15 -5.11 -3.34
CA MET A 121 8.03 -3.66 -3.45
C MET A 121 6.72 -3.25 -4.13
N SER A 122 6.36 -3.90 -5.25
CA SER A 122 5.05 -3.70 -5.88
C SER A 122 3.89 -4.03 -4.93
N TYR A 123 3.96 -5.12 -4.17
CA TYR A 123 2.92 -5.43 -3.20
C TYR A 123 2.83 -4.40 -2.06
N SER A 124 3.98 -3.86 -1.60
CA SER A 124 4.03 -2.79 -0.59
C SER A 124 3.35 -1.51 -1.05
N LEU A 125 3.43 -1.18 -2.35
CA LEU A 125 2.69 -0.05 -2.94
C LEU A 125 1.17 -0.27 -2.91
N ASN A 126 0.70 -1.50 -3.19
CA ASN A 126 -0.72 -1.83 -3.04
C ASN A 126 -1.19 -1.66 -1.60
N GLN A 127 -0.40 -2.19 -0.64
CA GLN A 127 -0.68 -2.06 0.79
C GLN A 127 -0.76 -0.58 1.21
N GLN A 128 0.14 0.27 0.70
CA GLN A 128 0.11 1.71 0.94
C GLN A 128 -1.16 2.39 0.37
N ALA A 129 -1.66 1.95 -0.79
CA ALA A 129 -2.90 2.48 -1.36
C ALA A 129 -4.12 2.14 -0.49
N VAL A 130 -4.16 0.93 0.08
CA VAL A 130 -5.19 0.54 1.05
C VAL A 130 -5.12 1.44 2.29
N LEU A 131 -3.93 1.64 2.87
CA LEU A 131 -3.75 2.51 4.02
C LEU A 131 -4.22 3.96 3.75
N PHE A 132 -4.00 4.49 2.55
CA PHE A 132 -4.50 5.80 2.17
C PHE A 132 -6.02 5.87 2.05
N THR A 133 -6.63 4.85 1.48
CA THR A 133 -8.09 4.75 1.38
C THR A 133 -8.70 4.81 2.78
N LEU A 134 -8.17 4.03 3.72
CA LEU A 134 -8.61 4.02 5.11
C LEU A 134 -8.31 5.35 5.84
N THR A 135 -7.21 6.02 5.49
CA THR A 135 -6.86 7.34 6.04
C THR A 135 -7.88 8.40 5.59
N THR A 136 -8.30 8.33 4.34
CA THR A 136 -9.32 9.24 3.78
C THR A 136 -10.69 8.95 4.39
N GLU A 137 -11.08 7.68 4.52
CA GLU A 137 -12.31 7.28 5.20
C GLU A 137 -12.37 7.85 6.62
N PHE A 138 -11.28 7.71 7.38
CA PHE A 138 -11.17 8.25 8.74
C PHE A 138 -11.24 9.77 8.76
N TRP A 139 -10.55 10.45 7.85
CA TRP A 139 -10.59 11.90 7.77
C TRP A 139 -12.02 12.41 7.57
N MET A 140 -12.79 11.74 6.72
CA MET A 140 -14.17 12.11 6.40
C MET A 140 -15.15 11.81 7.54
N SER A 141 -14.81 10.93 8.49
CA SER A 141 -15.62 10.69 9.69
C SER A 141 -15.35 11.68 10.83
N LEU A 142 -14.28 12.47 10.76
CA LEU A 142 -13.95 13.47 11.79
C LEU A 142 -14.86 14.70 11.74
N SER A 143 -15.12 15.30 12.90
CA SER A 143 -15.77 16.61 12.97
C SER A 143 -14.88 17.71 12.37
N PRO A 144 -15.44 18.86 11.94
CA PRO A 144 -14.65 19.96 11.40
C PRO A 144 -13.57 20.50 12.35
N SER A 145 -13.79 20.42 13.68
CA SER A 145 -12.78 20.83 14.66
C SER A 145 -11.62 19.84 14.70
N GLU A 146 -11.90 18.54 14.65
CA GLU A 146 -10.88 17.48 14.62
C GLU A 146 -10.08 17.48 13.31
N GLN A 147 -10.72 17.79 12.18
CA GLN A 147 -10.00 17.97 10.90
C GLN A 147 -9.02 19.15 10.91
N ARG A 148 -9.20 20.11 11.81
CA ARG A 148 -8.28 21.25 12.01
C ARG A 148 -7.27 20.99 13.12
N ASN A 149 -7.35 19.85 13.80
CA ASN A 149 -6.42 19.51 14.87
C ASN A 149 -5.00 19.40 14.29
N PRO A 150 -4.03 20.18 14.82
CA PRO A 150 -2.68 20.24 14.26
C PRO A 150 -1.94 18.89 14.35
N VAL A 151 -2.21 18.08 15.38
CA VAL A 151 -1.60 16.76 15.53
C VAL A 151 -2.08 15.81 14.43
N ARG A 152 -3.38 15.85 14.10
CA ARG A 152 -3.94 15.01 13.02
C ARG A 152 -3.46 15.45 11.65
N LEU A 153 -3.39 16.76 11.41
CA LEU A 153 -2.84 17.32 10.19
C LEU A 153 -1.36 16.94 10.01
N ASN A 154 -0.57 16.96 11.09
CA ASN A 154 0.82 16.53 11.05
C ASN A 154 0.92 15.02 10.72
N GLY A 155 0.15 14.16 11.39
CA GLY A 155 0.13 12.73 11.10
C GLY A 155 -0.28 12.40 9.66
N LEU A 156 -1.25 13.14 9.09
CA LEU A 156 -1.62 13.01 7.68
C LEU A 156 -0.48 13.42 6.75
N THR A 157 0.24 14.49 7.10
CA THR A 157 1.39 14.98 6.33
C THR A 157 2.53 13.97 6.34
N GLU A 158 2.85 13.41 7.51
CA GLU A 158 3.86 12.34 7.66
C GLU A 158 3.50 11.09 6.86
N THR A 159 2.22 10.67 6.89
CA THR A 159 1.73 9.53 6.11
C THR A 159 1.91 9.76 4.61
N LYS A 160 1.56 10.97 4.12
CA LYS A 160 1.77 11.34 2.72
C LYS A 160 3.26 11.40 2.34
N ALA A 161 4.11 11.90 3.22
CA ALA A 161 5.55 11.95 3.00
C ALA A 161 6.17 10.53 2.94
N GLY A 162 5.75 9.62 3.82
CA GLY A 162 6.19 8.22 3.81
C GLY A 162 5.82 7.52 2.50
N ALA A 163 4.60 7.72 2.00
CA ALA A 163 4.19 7.15 0.72
C ALA A 163 4.91 7.78 -0.49
N ALA A 164 5.18 9.09 -0.43
CA ALA A 164 5.98 9.77 -1.45
C ALA A 164 7.39 9.16 -1.53
N LEU A 165 8.01 8.90 -0.38
CA LEU A 165 9.30 8.24 -0.30
C LEU A 165 9.24 6.81 -0.87
N LEU A 166 8.24 6.02 -0.46
CA LEU A 166 8.05 4.66 -0.97
C LEU A 166 7.88 4.65 -2.50
N THR A 167 7.04 5.55 -3.03
CA THR A 167 6.80 5.69 -4.48
C THR A 167 8.07 6.09 -5.23
N LYS A 168 8.86 7.02 -4.67
CA LYS A 168 10.14 7.42 -5.23
C LYS A 168 11.12 6.25 -5.26
N SER A 169 11.31 5.56 -4.14
CA SER A 169 12.20 4.41 -4.03
C SER A 169 11.80 3.29 -5.01
N ALA A 170 10.49 3.05 -5.16
CA ALA A 170 10.00 2.06 -6.11
C ALA A 170 10.40 2.39 -7.56
N LEU A 171 10.35 3.67 -7.96
CA LEU A 171 10.81 4.09 -9.29
C LEU A 171 12.33 4.04 -9.45
N ASP A 172 13.08 4.32 -8.39
CA ASP A 172 14.55 4.33 -8.44
C ASP A 172 15.13 2.95 -8.74
N TYR A 173 14.46 1.86 -8.32
CA TYR A 173 14.88 0.49 -8.65
C TYR A 173 14.89 0.19 -10.15
N LEU A 174 14.09 0.90 -10.97
CA LEU A 174 14.16 0.75 -12.43
C LEU A 174 15.53 1.17 -12.99
N GLY A 175 16.20 2.12 -12.33
CA GLY A 175 17.54 2.56 -12.71
C GLY A 175 18.65 1.56 -12.41
N LEU A 176 18.41 0.55 -11.56
CA LEU A 176 19.41 -0.40 -11.07
C LEU A 176 19.66 -1.56 -12.05
N THR A 177 19.90 -1.23 -13.32
CA THR A 177 20.04 -2.19 -14.44
C THR A 177 21.24 -3.15 -14.33
N GLN A 178 22.21 -2.86 -13.46
CA GLN A 178 23.31 -3.78 -13.15
C GLN A 178 22.91 -4.84 -12.11
N GLN A 179 22.05 -4.46 -11.16
CA GLN A 179 21.65 -5.32 -10.05
C GLN A 179 20.44 -6.20 -10.37
N PHE A 180 19.53 -5.72 -11.22
CA PHE A 180 18.31 -6.43 -11.61
C PHE A 180 18.35 -6.81 -13.08
N ALA A 181 17.90 -8.04 -13.39
CA ALA A 181 17.85 -8.49 -14.78
C ALA A 181 16.79 -7.72 -15.57
N ARG A 182 17.01 -7.62 -16.89
CA ARG A 182 16.08 -6.95 -17.81
C ARG A 182 14.65 -7.47 -17.69
N ALA A 183 14.47 -8.79 -17.63
CA ALA A 183 13.13 -9.41 -17.56
C ALA A 183 12.37 -8.96 -16.31
N ASP A 184 13.05 -8.93 -15.16
CA ASP A 184 12.49 -8.51 -13.88
C ASP A 184 12.08 -7.04 -13.90
N LEU A 185 12.96 -6.17 -14.42
CA LEU A 185 12.68 -4.73 -14.54
C LEU A 185 11.52 -4.43 -15.51
N VAL A 186 11.38 -5.21 -16.58
CA VAL A 186 10.24 -5.09 -17.50
C VAL A 186 8.94 -5.48 -16.82
N LEU A 187 8.91 -6.63 -16.14
CA LEU A 187 7.72 -7.07 -15.40
C LEU A 187 7.34 -6.06 -14.31
N TYR A 188 8.33 -5.65 -13.51
CA TYR A 188 8.15 -4.67 -12.44
C TYR A 188 7.61 -3.33 -12.96
N SER A 189 8.12 -2.83 -14.09
CA SER A 189 7.58 -1.60 -14.70
C SER A 189 6.10 -1.71 -15.10
N ALA A 190 5.65 -2.89 -15.55
CA ALA A 190 4.27 -3.15 -15.88
C ALA A 190 3.39 -3.23 -14.62
N GLU A 191 3.90 -3.85 -13.55
CA GLU A 191 3.23 -3.90 -12.25
C GLU A 191 3.07 -2.49 -11.66
N LEU A 192 4.15 -1.69 -11.61
CA LEU A 192 4.09 -0.29 -11.16
C LEU A 192 3.09 0.55 -11.94
N SER A 193 3.03 0.38 -13.26
CA SER A 193 2.12 1.16 -14.11
C SER A 193 0.65 0.91 -13.78
N LYS A 194 0.30 -0.29 -13.31
CA LYS A 194 -1.07 -0.60 -12.86
C LYS A 194 -1.39 0.03 -11.50
N GLN A 195 -0.39 0.16 -10.63
CA GLN A 195 -0.57 0.56 -9.23
C GLN A 195 -0.54 2.07 -9.03
N LEU A 196 0.34 2.76 -9.76
CA LEU A 196 0.61 4.18 -9.58
C LEU A 196 -0.63 5.09 -9.65
N PRO A 197 -1.64 4.87 -10.53
CA PRO A 197 -2.84 5.71 -10.54
C PRO A 197 -3.57 5.73 -9.20
N SER A 198 -3.66 4.58 -8.52
CA SER A 198 -4.34 4.48 -7.22
C SER A 198 -3.60 5.21 -6.10
N LEU A 199 -2.27 5.24 -6.14
CA LEU A 199 -1.46 6.00 -5.19
C LEU A 199 -1.45 7.49 -5.51
N PHE A 200 -1.41 7.83 -6.80
CA PHE A 200 -1.25 9.20 -7.31
C PHE A 200 -2.27 10.16 -6.71
N VAL A 201 -3.54 9.76 -6.62
CA VAL A 201 -4.64 10.59 -6.12
C VAL A 201 -4.51 10.98 -4.65
N HIS A 202 -3.71 10.26 -3.87
CA HIS A 202 -3.52 10.52 -2.44
C HIS A 202 -2.27 11.37 -2.12
N LEU A 203 -1.35 11.52 -3.07
CA LEU A 203 -0.11 12.28 -2.91
C LEU A 203 -0.39 13.79 -2.86
N SER A 204 0.53 14.57 -2.30
CA SER A 204 0.46 16.04 -2.36
C SER A 204 0.65 16.54 -3.79
N ASN A 205 0.24 17.78 -4.07
CA ASN A 205 0.41 18.38 -5.40
C ASN A 205 1.88 18.39 -5.84
N ASP A 206 2.79 18.79 -4.96
CA ASP A 206 4.22 18.87 -5.26
C ASP A 206 4.80 17.50 -5.57
N THR A 207 4.43 16.48 -4.78
CA THR A 207 4.84 15.10 -5.04
C THR A 207 4.28 14.59 -6.37
N ARG A 208 3.02 14.88 -6.71
CA ARG A 208 2.43 14.49 -8.00
C ARG A 208 3.19 15.09 -9.17
N GLN A 209 3.56 16.37 -9.09
CA GLN A 209 4.35 17.05 -10.13
C GLN A 209 5.74 16.43 -10.29
N GLN A 210 6.44 16.19 -9.19
CA GLN A 210 7.75 15.50 -9.21
C GLN A 210 7.64 14.09 -9.80
N LEU A 211 6.59 13.36 -9.45
CA LEU A 211 6.32 12.02 -9.97
C LEU A 211 6.06 12.03 -11.49
N LEU A 212 5.26 12.98 -11.98
CA LEU A 212 5.02 13.16 -13.43
C LEU A 212 6.32 13.44 -14.18
N GLN A 213 7.20 14.31 -13.65
CA GLN A 213 8.51 14.58 -14.23
C GLN A 213 9.38 13.32 -14.27
N ARG A 214 9.41 12.55 -13.18
CA ARG A 214 10.18 11.30 -13.09
C ARG A 214 9.68 10.26 -14.10
N ILE A 215 8.36 10.10 -14.23
CA ILE A 215 7.74 9.18 -15.18
C ILE A 215 8.06 9.57 -16.62
N ASN A 216 7.97 10.86 -16.95
CA ASN A 216 8.36 11.37 -18.27
C ASN A 216 9.84 11.11 -18.58
N LEU A 217 10.73 11.28 -17.59
CA LEU A 217 12.14 10.96 -17.74
C LEU A 217 12.34 9.46 -18.03
N ILE A 218 11.73 8.57 -17.25
CA ILE A 218 11.81 7.12 -17.45
C ILE A 218 11.27 6.73 -18.84
N ALA A 219 10.13 7.28 -19.24
CA ALA A 219 9.53 7.04 -20.56
C ALA A 219 10.46 7.43 -21.72
N LYS A 220 11.27 8.48 -21.55
CA LYS A 220 12.19 8.97 -22.59
C LYS A 220 13.54 8.27 -22.60
N SER A 221 14.12 8.04 -21.43
CA SER A 221 15.56 7.73 -21.32
C SER A 221 15.89 6.39 -20.69
N HIS A 222 14.92 5.62 -20.21
CA HIS A 222 15.23 4.32 -19.62
C HIS A 222 15.88 3.38 -20.65
N THR A 223 16.92 2.64 -20.26
CA THR A 223 17.69 1.77 -21.17
C THR A 223 16.81 0.79 -21.96
N TYR A 224 15.85 0.16 -21.30
CA TYR A 224 14.99 -0.86 -21.91
C TYR A 224 13.73 -0.27 -22.58
N PRO A 225 13.48 -0.59 -23.87
CA PRO A 225 12.32 -0.06 -24.61
C PRO A 225 10.96 -0.42 -24.00
N ALA A 226 10.80 -1.63 -23.46
CA ALA A 226 9.54 -2.07 -22.87
C ALA A 226 9.19 -1.25 -21.61
N VAL A 227 10.18 -0.92 -20.78
CA VAL A 227 9.98 -0.03 -19.62
C VAL A 227 9.57 1.36 -20.10
N ARG A 228 10.26 1.90 -21.13
CA ARG A 228 9.88 3.19 -21.74
C ARG A 228 8.43 3.20 -22.20
N SER A 229 8.00 2.15 -22.90
CA SER A 229 6.63 2.00 -23.42
C SER A 229 5.57 1.92 -22.31
N ASN A 230 5.84 1.18 -21.23
CA ASN A 230 4.95 1.10 -20.08
C ASN A 230 4.72 2.49 -19.45
N PHE A 231 5.80 3.24 -19.22
CA PHE A 231 5.70 4.57 -18.62
C PHE A 231 5.17 5.65 -19.58
N ALA A 232 5.45 5.54 -20.87
CA ALA A 232 4.85 6.41 -21.90
C ALA A 232 3.33 6.24 -21.96
N SER A 233 2.84 5.01 -21.76
CA SER A 233 1.41 4.70 -21.71
C SER A 233 0.75 5.15 -20.41
N LEU A 234 1.49 5.09 -19.29
CA LEU A 234 1.01 5.56 -17.98
C LEU A 234 0.91 7.08 -17.90
N GLN A 235 1.85 7.81 -18.48
CA GLN A 235 1.94 9.26 -18.38
C GLN A 235 0.62 10.01 -18.67
N PRO A 236 -0.10 9.77 -19.79
CA PRO A 236 -1.35 10.48 -20.07
C PRO A 236 -2.43 10.21 -19.02
N VAL A 237 -2.45 9.02 -18.41
CA VAL A 237 -3.41 8.68 -17.35
C VAL A 237 -3.19 9.55 -16.12
N LEU A 238 -1.93 9.69 -15.68
CA LEU A 238 -1.61 10.49 -14.50
C LEU A 238 -1.77 12.00 -14.75
N VAL A 239 -1.50 12.48 -15.97
CA VAL A 239 -1.77 13.87 -16.35
C VAL A 239 -3.27 14.16 -16.30
N ALA A 240 -4.10 13.27 -16.86
CA ALA A 240 -5.55 13.42 -16.81
C ALA A 240 -6.08 13.47 -15.37
N LEU A 241 -5.55 12.61 -14.48
CA LEU A 241 -5.88 12.65 -13.05
C LEU A 241 -5.47 13.98 -12.40
N GLN A 242 -4.26 14.48 -12.66
CA GLN A 242 -3.80 15.76 -12.12
C GLN A 242 -4.69 16.92 -12.58
N ASP A 243 -5.06 16.95 -13.86
CA ASP A 243 -5.91 18.01 -14.42
C ASP A 243 -7.32 17.98 -13.82
N ASP A 244 -7.91 16.79 -13.65
CA ASP A 244 -9.21 16.64 -13.01
C ASP A 244 -9.18 17.11 -11.55
N MET A 245 -8.19 16.66 -10.78
CA MET A 245 -8.02 17.08 -9.38
C MET A 245 -7.84 18.60 -9.26
N GLN A 246 -7.05 19.22 -10.16
CA GLN A 246 -6.85 20.66 -10.15
C GLN A 246 -8.14 21.42 -10.46
N LYS A 247 -8.94 20.93 -11.43
CA LYS A 247 -10.27 21.49 -11.73
C LYS A 247 -11.21 21.41 -10.53
N GLN A 248 -11.25 20.27 -9.83
CA GLN A 248 -12.08 20.10 -8.64
C GLN A 248 -11.68 21.06 -7.50
N ILE A 249 -10.38 21.22 -7.25
CA ILE A 249 -9.87 22.17 -6.24
C ILE A 249 -10.25 23.61 -6.61
N SER A 250 -10.02 24.00 -7.87
CA SER A 250 -10.37 25.35 -8.34
C SER A 250 -11.88 25.60 -8.32
N ALA A 251 -12.72 24.60 -8.62
CA ALA A 251 -14.17 24.70 -8.52
C ALA A 251 -14.65 24.82 -7.07
N SER A 252 -14.02 24.10 -6.13
CA SER A 252 -14.30 24.21 -4.70
C SER A 252 -13.93 25.60 -4.16
N ASN A 253 -12.79 26.15 -4.56
CA ASN A 253 -12.34 27.49 -4.15
C ASN A 253 -13.16 28.63 -4.78
N ARG A 254 -13.88 28.36 -5.87
CA ARG A 254 -14.75 29.34 -6.56
C ARG A 254 -16.20 29.34 -6.05
N ARG A 255 -16.62 28.39 -5.20
CA ARG A 255 -17.91 28.49 -4.51
C ARG A 255 -17.75 29.52 -3.39
N PRO A 256 -18.34 30.72 -3.51
CA PRO A 256 -18.41 31.63 -2.37
C PRO A 256 -19.37 31.02 -1.35
N ASP A 257 -19.23 31.38 -0.08
CA ASP A 257 -20.22 31.18 0.98
C ASP A 257 -21.58 31.80 0.59
N GLY A 258 -22.31 31.10 -0.26
CA GLY A 258 -23.42 31.63 -1.05
C GLY A 258 -24.56 30.64 -1.19
N HIS A 259 -24.79 29.80 -0.18
CA HIS A 259 -26.11 29.21 0.03
C HIS A 259 -26.53 29.33 1.49
N LYS A 260 -27.12 30.49 1.79
CA LYS A 260 -28.32 30.55 2.62
C LYS A 260 -29.34 29.56 2.05
N ARG A 261 -29.37 28.32 2.54
CA ARG A 261 -30.58 27.50 2.45
C ARG A 261 -31.39 27.79 3.71
N LYS A 262 -32.34 28.72 3.60
CA LYS A 262 -33.45 28.83 4.55
C LYS A 262 -34.13 27.46 4.59
N GLN A 263 -33.93 26.70 5.66
CA GLN A 263 -34.98 25.87 6.21
C GLN A 263 -35.32 26.45 7.57
N GLN A 264 -36.36 27.25 7.55
CA GLN A 264 -37.09 27.71 8.70
C GLN A 264 -37.83 26.49 9.25
N LEU A 265 -37.37 25.97 10.39
CA LEU A 265 -38.26 25.36 11.37
C LEU A 265 -37.85 25.99 12.70
N SER A 266 -38.61 27.03 13.01
CA SER A 266 -38.76 27.69 14.30
C SER A 266 -38.45 26.80 15.49
N LEU A 267 -37.57 27.26 16.38
CA LEU A 267 -37.94 27.25 17.78
C LEU A 267 -37.76 28.65 18.37
N ASP A 268 -38.91 29.10 18.83
CA ASP A 268 -39.25 30.33 19.52
C ASP A 268 -38.38 30.48 20.78
N LEU A 269 -37.75 31.64 20.97
CA LEU A 269 -37.18 32.02 22.26
C LEU A 269 -38.26 32.80 23.01
N SER A 270 -39.18 32.08 23.64
CA SER A 270 -40.09 32.63 24.64
C SER A 270 -39.76 32.05 26.03
N THR A 271 -39.75 32.95 27.02
CA THR A 271 -39.72 32.75 28.49
C THR A 271 -38.41 32.21 29.07
N SER A 272 -37.58 33.07 29.67
CA SER A 272 -37.59 33.42 31.11
C SER A 272 -37.37 32.21 32.02
N ASP A 273 -36.16 32.07 32.56
CA ASP A 273 -35.92 32.19 34.01
C ASP A 273 -34.42 32.03 34.34
N LEU A 274 -33.90 33.05 35.04
CA LEU A 274 -32.71 33.04 35.93
C LEU A 274 -33.01 32.09 37.13
N PRO A 275 -32.14 31.88 38.15
CA PRO A 275 -30.80 32.44 38.46
C PRO A 275 -29.77 31.30 38.79
N PHE A 276 -28.47 31.46 38.95
CA PHE A 276 -27.55 32.52 39.38
C PHE A 276 -26.26 32.42 38.56
#